data_AF-A0A6B2LNH0-F1
#
_entry.id   AF-A0A6B2LNH0-F1
#
_cell.length_a   1.000
_cell.length_b   1.000
_cell.length_c   1.000
_cell.angle_alpha   90.00
_cell.angle_beta   90.00
_cell.angle_gamma   90.00
#
_symmetry.space_group_name_H-M   'P 1'
#
loop_
_entity.id
_entity.type
_entity.pdbx_description
1 polymer ?
#
loop_
_entity_poly.entity_id
_entity_poly.type
_entity_poly.pdbx_seq_one_letter_code
_entity_poly.pdbx_strand_id
1 'polypeptide(L)'
;MDGSPPAFYYYPGTGDGANKWFLHYEGGGFCLSLDNCYARSKTKLGSSTSYTQTQNLGGGYFSTDPTINPLMYNWNKVLFKYCDGTFYTGNNQSVTNYNGNPLYFRGFRNAIAMYNKLVSGYNLNKGTDFVISGCSAGGVATYYFLDLWQAHLPAGSKV
;
A
#
# COMPACT_ATOMS: atom_id res chain seq x y z
N MET A 1 -12.12 0.94 -5.61
CA MET A 1 -13.51 0.42 -5.55
C MET A 1 -14.32 0.83 -6.77
N ASP A 2 -14.10 2.04 -7.30
CA ASP A 2 -14.77 2.62 -8.47
C ASP A 2 -14.21 2.15 -9.84
N GLY A 3 -13.17 1.32 -9.85
CA GLY A 3 -12.49 0.85 -11.06
C GLY A 3 -11.21 1.63 -11.41
N SER A 4 -10.90 2.71 -10.70
CA SER A 4 -9.61 3.38 -10.81
C SER A 4 -8.46 2.47 -10.33
N PRO A 5 -7.24 2.60 -10.90
CA PRO A 5 -6.11 1.75 -10.55
C PRO A 5 -5.63 2.00 -9.12
N PRO A 6 -5.04 0.99 -8.44
CA PRO A 6 -4.39 1.19 -7.16
C PRO A 6 -3.15 2.07 -7.31
N ALA A 7 -2.72 2.69 -6.21
CA ALA A 7 -1.59 3.61 -6.21
C ALA A 7 -0.74 3.48 -4.96
N PHE A 8 0.51 3.88 -5.06
CA PHE A 8 1.40 4.10 -3.93
C PHE A 8 2.19 5.38 -4.13
N TYR A 9 2.65 5.97 -3.04
CA TYR A 9 3.67 7.02 -3.07
C TYR A 9 5.02 6.42 -2.76
N TYR A 10 6.06 6.91 -3.43
CA TYR A 10 7.43 6.43 -3.30
C TYR A 10 8.36 7.61 -3.06
N TYR A 11 9.27 7.44 -2.10
CA TYR A 11 10.40 8.33 -1.86
C TYR A 11 11.70 7.51 -1.95
N PRO A 12 12.65 7.90 -2.82
CA PRO A 12 13.87 7.12 -3.03
C PRO A 12 14.82 7.18 -1.83
N GLY A 13 15.38 6.02 -1.49
CA GLY A 13 16.46 5.92 -0.51
C GLY A 13 17.78 6.48 -1.03
N THR A 14 18.70 6.79 -0.13
CA THR A 14 20.00 7.36 -0.44
C THR A 14 21.12 6.72 0.39
N GLY A 15 22.35 6.79 -0.11
CA GLY A 15 23.52 6.25 0.60
C GLY A 15 23.39 4.76 0.92
N ASP A 16 23.68 4.39 2.16
CA ASP A 16 23.56 3.02 2.67
C ASP A 16 22.10 2.54 2.87
N GLY A 17 21.13 3.45 2.76
CA GLY A 17 19.69 3.14 2.77
C GLY A 17 19.11 2.87 1.38
N ALA A 18 19.87 3.06 0.29
CA ALA A 18 19.37 2.94 -1.08
C ALA A 18 18.85 1.53 -1.46
N ASN A 19 19.27 0.49 -0.74
CA ASN A 19 18.76 -0.89 -0.91
C ASN A 19 17.87 -1.34 0.26
N LYS A 20 17.46 -0.44 1.14
CA LYS A 20 16.60 -0.74 2.29
C LYS A 20 15.22 -0.13 2.10
N TRP A 21 14.18 -0.78 2.61
CA TRP A 21 12.80 -0.50 2.23
C TRP A 21 11.86 -0.41 3.43
N PHE A 22 11.19 0.72 3.57
CA PHE A 22 10.05 0.89 4.45
C PHE A 22 8.78 0.84 3.63
N LEU A 23 8.00 -0.22 3.82
CA LEU A 23 6.74 -0.50 3.13
C LEU A 23 5.59 -0.32 4.12
N HIS A 24 4.73 0.69 3.90
CA HIS A 24 3.62 1.00 4.81
C HIS A 24 2.26 0.91 4.13
N TYR A 25 1.34 0.17 4.72
CA TYR A 25 -0.06 0.10 4.31
C TYR A 25 -0.90 1.18 5.01
N GLU A 26 -1.55 2.04 4.22
CA GLU A 26 -2.47 3.05 4.71
C GLU A 26 -3.70 2.42 5.39
N GLY A 27 -4.20 3.05 6.46
CA GLY A 27 -5.45 2.68 7.12
C GLY A 27 -6.67 3.42 6.57
N GLY A 28 -7.85 3.13 7.13
CA GLY A 28 -9.05 3.92 6.80
C GLY A 28 -10.38 3.21 7.01
N GLY A 29 -10.49 2.30 8.00
CA GLY A 29 -11.71 1.53 8.22
C GLY A 29 -12.03 0.57 7.07
N PHE A 30 -13.30 0.29 6.85
CA PHE A 30 -13.81 -0.67 5.86
C PHE A 30 -15.28 -0.35 5.55
N CYS A 31 -15.90 -1.06 4.62
CA CYS A 31 -17.35 -1.00 4.38
C CYS A 31 -17.96 -2.41 4.41
N LEU A 32 -19.20 -2.52 4.92
CA LEU A 32 -19.88 -3.82 5.10
C LEU A 32 -21.16 -3.96 4.26
N SER A 33 -21.89 -2.87 4.01
CA SER A 33 -23.08 -2.87 3.16
C SER A 33 -22.77 -2.26 1.80
N LEU A 34 -23.54 -2.63 0.77
CA LEU A 34 -23.39 -2.05 -0.57
C LEU A 34 -23.63 -0.54 -0.58
N ASP A 35 -24.57 -0.03 0.22
CA ASP A 35 -24.77 1.40 0.44
C ASP A 35 -23.49 2.10 0.93
N ASN A 36 -22.89 1.57 2.00
CA ASN A 36 -21.68 2.13 2.59
C ASN A 36 -20.49 2.01 1.64
N CYS A 37 -20.38 0.89 0.92
CA CYS A 37 -19.31 0.66 -0.04
C CYS A 37 -19.44 1.57 -1.27
N TYR A 38 -20.66 1.82 -1.73
CA TYR A 38 -20.93 2.76 -2.81
C TYR A 38 -20.66 4.21 -2.40
N ALA A 39 -21.05 4.62 -1.19
CA ALA A 39 -20.68 5.93 -0.67
C ALA A 39 -19.15 6.07 -0.56
N ARG A 40 -18.46 5.04 -0.06
CA ARG A 40 -17.00 5.01 0.07
C ARG A 40 -16.29 5.06 -1.27
N SER A 41 -16.82 4.42 -2.32
CA SER A 41 -16.21 4.40 -3.65
C SER A 41 -16.06 5.80 -4.26
N LYS A 42 -16.82 6.79 -3.76
CA LYS A 42 -16.76 8.19 -4.17
C LYS A 42 -15.75 9.04 -3.37
N THR A 43 -15.00 8.42 -2.48
CA THR A 43 -14.02 9.10 -1.62
C THR A 43 -12.59 8.68 -1.96
N LYS A 44 -11.61 9.39 -1.40
CA LYS A 44 -10.18 9.00 -1.47
C LYS A 44 -9.89 7.60 -0.92
N LEU A 45 -10.80 6.99 -0.17
CA LEU A 45 -10.65 5.64 0.38
C LEU A 45 -11.33 4.54 -0.47
N GLY A 46 -11.84 4.92 -1.64
CA GLY A 46 -12.44 4.03 -2.62
C GLY A 46 -12.15 4.37 -4.08
N SER A 47 -11.46 5.49 -4.34
CA SER A 47 -11.06 5.97 -5.66
C SER A 47 -9.69 6.64 -5.59
N SER A 48 -8.83 6.37 -6.58
CA SER A 48 -7.54 7.04 -6.76
C SER A 48 -7.63 8.29 -7.66
N THR A 49 -8.80 8.61 -8.21
CA THR A 49 -8.97 9.73 -9.17
C THR A 49 -8.65 11.10 -8.58
N SER A 50 -8.72 11.23 -7.24
CA SER A 50 -8.40 12.45 -6.50
C SER A 50 -6.97 12.48 -5.93
N TYR A 51 -6.18 11.43 -6.16
CA TYR A 51 -4.80 11.39 -5.67
C TYR A 51 -3.92 12.35 -6.45
N THR A 52 -3.17 13.17 -5.72
CA THR A 52 -2.23 14.13 -6.28
C THR A 52 -0.92 13.45 -6.65
N GLN A 53 -0.15 14.06 -7.56
CA GLN A 53 1.16 13.54 -7.97
C GLN A 53 2.15 13.41 -6.81
N THR A 54 2.04 14.29 -5.82
CA THR A 54 2.84 14.28 -4.59
C THR A 54 1.92 14.28 -3.37
N GLN A 55 2.36 13.61 -2.30
CA GLN A 55 1.67 13.62 -1.01
C GLN A 55 2.71 13.86 0.08
N ASN A 56 2.39 14.72 1.03
CA ASN A 56 3.15 14.80 2.27
C ASN A 56 2.83 13.56 3.10
N LEU A 57 3.82 12.66 3.25
CA LEU A 57 3.69 11.41 4.01
C LEU A 57 3.80 11.63 5.53
N GLY A 58 4.03 12.87 5.96
CA GLY A 58 4.11 13.28 7.36
C GLY A 58 5.50 13.10 7.97
N GLY A 59 5.53 13.09 9.31
CA GLY A 59 6.71 12.83 10.15
C GLY A 59 6.79 11.38 10.63
N GLY A 60 7.54 11.13 11.70
CA GLY A 60 7.76 9.77 12.22
C GLY A 60 8.59 8.92 11.24
N TYR A 61 8.17 7.68 10.98
CA TYR A 61 8.92 6.73 10.14
C TYR A 61 9.03 7.10 8.65
N PHE A 62 8.26 8.08 8.18
CA PHE A 62 8.44 8.66 6.85
C PHE A 62 9.43 9.83 6.81
N SER A 63 9.79 10.41 7.96
CA SER A 63 10.71 11.55 8.04
C SER A 63 12.07 11.20 7.46
N THR A 64 12.66 12.15 6.72
CA THR A 64 14.05 12.11 6.22
C THR A 64 15.04 12.79 7.16
N ASP A 65 14.55 13.31 8.29
CA ASP A 65 15.39 13.86 9.35
C ASP A 65 15.89 12.71 10.25
N PRO A 66 17.22 12.48 10.37
CA PRO A 66 17.78 11.42 11.20
C PRO A 66 17.52 11.63 12.70
N THR A 67 17.20 12.84 13.16
CA THR A 67 16.82 13.10 14.56
C THR A 67 15.42 12.60 14.87
N ILE A 68 14.54 12.54 13.86
CA ILE A 68 13.15 12.07 13.97
C ILE A 68 13.04 10.57 13.61
N ASN A 69 13.80 10.13 12.61
CA ASN A 69 13.78 8.76 12.10
C ASN A 69 15.21 8.18 12.00
N PRO A 70 15.88 7.95 13.15
CA PRO A 70 17.29 7.54 13.14
C PRO A 70 17.54 6.22 12.42
N LEU A 71 16.52 5.36 12.32
CA LEU A 71 16.65 4.04 11.69
C LEU A 71 16.51 4.08 10.15
N MET A 72 15.52 4.84 9.65
CA MET A 72 15.05 4.71 8.26
C MET A 72 15.02 6.04 7.50
N TYR A 73 15.66 7.10 8.01
CA TYR A 73 15.57 8.43 7.39
C TYR A 73 15.98 8.43 5.90
N ASN A 74 16.95 7.60 5.52
CA ASN A 74 17.49 7.48 4.16
C ASN A 74 17.07 6.18 3.43
N TRP A 75 16.10 5.42 3.93
CA TRP A 75 15.60 4.23 3.24
C TRP A 75 14.65 4.60 2.11
N ASN A 76 14.43 3.69 1.16
CA ASN A 76 13.30 3.78 0.25
C ASN A 76 12.01 3.72 1.07
N LYS A 77 11.06 4.61 0.81
CA LYS A 77 9.79 4.66 1.55
C LYS A 77 8.63 4.53 0.59
N VAL A 78 7.72 3.62 0.90
CA VAL A 78 6.51 3.36 0.12
C VAL A 78 5.29 3.50 1.04
N LEU A 79 4.34 4.34 0.64
CA LEU A 79 3.00 4.35 1.21
C LEU A 79 2.04 3.72 0.20
N PHE A 80 1.58 2.49 0.47
CA PHE A 80 0.50 1.87 -0.30
C PHE A 80 -0.82 2.53 0.03
N LYS A 81 -1.50 3.12 -0.95
CA LYS A 81 -2.77 3.81 -0.73
C LYS A 81 -3.93 2.82 -0.60
N TYR A 82 -4.84 3.12 0.32
CA TYR A 82 -5.96 2.24 0.63
C TYR A 82 -7.24 2.69 -0.10
N CYS A 83 -7.56 2.02 -1.22
CA CYS A 83 -8.72 2.37 -2.06
C CYS A 83 -9.62 1.18 -2.43
N ASP A 84 -9.54 0.07 -1.69
CA ASP A 84 -10.36 -1.13 -1.95
C ASP A 84 -11.51 -1.34 -0.94
N GLY A 85 -11.44 -0.77 0.27
CA GLY A 85 -12.52 -0.89 1.27
C GLY A 85 -12.63 -2.26 1.95
N THR A 86 -11.68 -3.17 1.71
CA THR A 86 -11.68 -4.57 2.16
C THR A 86 -10.39 -4.98 2.87
N PHE A 87 -9.80 -4.12 3.68
CA PHE A 87 -8.51 -4.37 4.36
C PHE A 87 -7.37 -4.86 3.45
N TYR A 88 -7.38 -4.54 2.15
CA TYR A 88 -6.49 -5.11 1.14
C TYR A 88 -6.67 -6.62 0.88
N THR A 89 -7.67 -7.31 1.45
CA THR A 89 -7.79 -8.77 1.36
C THR A 89 -8.87 -9.25 0.38
N GLY A 90 -9.79 -8.39 -0.04
CA GLY A 90 -10.85 -8.75 -0.98
C GLY A 90 -10.29 -9.24 -2.33
N ASN A 91 -10.85 -10.32 -2.89
CA ASN A 91 -10.36 -10.92 -4.13
C ASN A 91 -11.50 -11.37 -5.07
N ASN A 92 -12.57 -10.58 -5.14
CA ASN A 92 -13.74 -10.93 -5.94
C ASN A 92 -13.37 -11.01 -7.43
N GLN A 93 -13.76 -12.12 -8.06
CA GLN A 93 -13.61 -12.29 -9.50
C GLN A 93 -14.61 -11.42 -10.26
N SER A 94 -15.88 -11.49 -9.84
CA SER A 94 -16.98 -10.71 -10.40
C SER A 94 -16.96 -9.25 -9.98
N VAL A 95 -17.63 -8.42 -10.76
CA VAL A 95 -17.92 -7.02 -10.44
C VAL A 95 -19.31 -6.96 -9.84
N THR A 96 -19.46 -6.28 -8.71
CA THR A 96 -20.77 -6.09 -8.09
C THR A 96 -21.43 -4.85 -8.68
N ASN A 97 -22.58 -5.00 -9.32
CA ASN A 97 -23.36 -3.84 -9.78
C ASN A 97 -24.32 -3.39 -8.66
N TYR A 98 -24.27 -2.12 -8.30
CA TYR A 98 -25.15 -1.52 -7.31
C TYR A 98 -25.67 -0.16 -7.80
N ASN A 99 -26.98 0.01 -7.93
CA ASN A 99 -27.64 1.20 -8.48
C ASN A 99 -27.06 1.63 -9.84
N GLY A 100 -26.75 0.68 -10.72
CA GLY A 100 -26.14 0.94 -12.03
C GLY A 100 -24.65 1.27 -11.99
N ASN A 101 -24.00 1.19 -10.83
CA ASN A 101 -22.58 1.50 -10.66
C ASN A 101 -21.78 0.22 -10.39
N PRO A 102 -20.68 -0.04 -11.12
CA PRO A 102 -19.79 -1.16 -10.83
C PRO A 102 -18.94 -0.88 -9.59
N LEU A 103 -18.89 -1.87 -8.69
CA LEU A 103 -18.04 -1.88 -7.50
C LEU A 103 -17.05 -3.06 -7.58
N TYR A 104 -15.78 -2.73 -7.32
CA TYR A 104 -14.65 -3.65 -7.39
C TYR A 104 -14.06 -3.87 -5.99
N PHE A 105 -14.13 -5.10 -5.50
CA PHE A 105 -13.59 -5.55 -4.21
C PHE A 105 -12.37 -6.45 -4.45
N ARG A 106 -11.24 -5.83 -4.84
CA ARG A 106 -10.04 -6.51 -5.36
C ARG A 106 -8.76 -6.13 -4.62
N GLY A 107 -8.86 -5.86 -3.32
CA GLY A 107 -7.72 -5.51 -2.45
C GLY A 107 -6.50 -6.40 -2.64
N PHE A 108 -6.67 -7.73 -2.69
CA PHE A 108 -5.54 -8.67 -2.85
C PHE A 108 -4.81 -8.44 -4.17
N ARG A 109 -5.57 -8.35 -5.28
CA ARG A 109 -5.01 -8.13 -6.61
C ARG A 109 -4.32 -6.77 -6.71
N ASN A 110 -4.89 -5.76 -6.04
CA ASN A 110 -4.29 -4.44 -5.97
C ASN A 110 -2.94 -4.48 -5.24
N ALA A 111 -2.85 -5.19 -4.11
CA ALA A 111 -1.61 -5.37 -3.37
C ALA A 111 -0.52 -6.07 -4.21
N ILE A 112 -0.86 -7.17 -4.88
CA ILE A 112 0.03 -7.87 -5.82
C ILE A 112 0.49 -6.95 -6.96
N ALA A 113 -0.42 -6.19 -7.57
CA ALA A 113 -0.09 -5.29 -8.68
C ALA A 113 0.89 -4.19 -8.25
N MET A 114 0.68 -3.60 -7.07
CA MET A 114 1.60 -2.59 -6.53
C MET A 114 2.97 -3.19 -6.21
N TYR A 115 3.02 -4.39 -5.61
CA TYR A 115 4.27 -5.11 -5.36
C TYR A 115 5.04 -5.39 -6.65
N ASN A 116 4.38 -5.95 -7.67
CA ASN A 116 5.00 -6.22 -8.96
C ASN A 116 5.52 -4.95 -9.64
N LYS A 117 4.81 -3.83 -9.47
CA LYS A 117 5.27 -2.53 -9.96
C LYS A 117 6.54 -2.06 -9.25
N LEU A 118 6.64 -2.25 -7.92
CA LEU A 118 7.85 -1.96 -7.15
C LEU A 118 9.04 -2.82 -7.58
N VAL A 119 8.82 -4.11 -7.81
CA VAL A 119 9.85 -5.03 -8.32
C VAL A 119 10.37 -4.58 -9.69
N SER A 120 9.46 -4.43 -10.66
CA SER A 120 9.82 -4.14 -12.06
C SER A 120 10.28 -2.70 -12.31
N GLY A 121 9.81 -1.74 -11.52
CA GLY A 121 10.05 -0.32 -11.75
C GLY A 121 11.00 0.36 -10.76
N TYR A 122 11.22 -0.23 -9.58
CA TYR A 122 11.89 0.45 -8.47
C TYR A 122 12.98 -0.40 -7.79
N ASN A 123 13.29 -1.59 -8.32
CA ASN A 123 14.33 -2.49 -7.79
C ASN A 123 14.03 -3.04 -6.38
N LEU A 124 12.76 -3.25 -6.02
CA LEU A 124 12.40 -3.88 -4.73
C LEU A 124 13.08 -5.26 -4.57
N ASN A 125 13.24 -6.00 -5.68
CA ASN A 125 13.92 -7.29 -5.73
C ASN A 125 15.44 -7.23 -5.52
N LYS A 126 16.02 -6.06 -5.31
CA LYS A 126 17.43 -5.88 -4.91
C LYS A 126 17.55 -5.43 -3.45
N GLY A 127 16.44 -5.31 -2.74
CA GLY A 127 16.46 -4.85 -1.36
C GLY A 127 17.11 -5.86 -0.40
N THR A 128 17.75 -5.35 0.64
CA THR A 128 18.48 -6.14 1.64
C THR A 128 17.76 -6.19 2.99
N ASP A 129 17.09 -5.10 3.34
CA ASP A 129 16.40 -4.90 4.61
C ASP A 129 15.01 -4.32 4.31
N PHE A 130 13.99 -4.89 4.93
CA PHE A 130 12.60 -4.51 4.72
C PHE A 130 11.94 -4.30 6.08
N VAL A 131 11.18 -3.22 6.20
CA VAL A 131 10.22 -3.05 7.29
C VAL A 131 8.84 -2.99 6.64
N ILE A 132 8.03 -4.00 6.89
CA ILE A 132 6.64 -4.07 6.42
C ILE A 132 5.75 -3.66 7.59
N SER A 133 4.93 -2.64 7.37
CA SER A 133 4.12 -2.03 8.43
C SER A 133 2.79 -1.54 7.89
N GLY A 134 1.89 -1.14 8.79
CA GLY A 134 0.63 -0.54 8.43
C GLY A 134 -0.15 -0.08 9.65
N CYS A 135 -1.11 0.82 9.43
CA CYS A 135 -1.93 1.37 10.50
C CYS A 135 -3.40 0.96 10.32
N SER A 136 -4.08 0.58 11.41
CA SER A 136 -5.50 0.20 11.39
C SER A 136 -5.77 -0.92 10.36
N ALA A 137 -6.56 -0.66 9.33
CA ALA A 137 -6.79 -1.60 8.23
C ALA A 137 -5.49 -2.05 7.53
N GLY A 138 -4.50 -1.16 7.43
CA GLY A 138 -3.17 -1.49 6.93
C GLY A 138 -2.36 -2.38 7.88
N GLY A 139 -2.64 -2.32 9.18
CA GLY A 139 -2.05 -3.25 10.16
C GLY A 139 -2.56 -4.68 9.94
N VAL A 140 -3.85 -4.83 9.67
CA VAL A 140 -4.44 -6.12 9.26
C VAL A 140 -3.78 -6.61 7.96
N ALA A 141 -3.62 -5.73 6.97
CA ALA A 141 -2.93 -6.07 5.72
C ALA A 141 -1.48 -6.52 5.96
N THR A 142 -0.76 -5.87 6.89
CA THR A 142 0.61 -6.24 7.25
C THR A 142 0.69 -7.69 7.71
N TYR A 143 -0.15 -8.09 8.68
CA TYR A 143 -0.21 -9.47 9.13
C TYR A 143 -0.67 -10.44 8.04
N TYR A 144 -1.68 -10.05 7.25
CA TYR A 144 -2.24 -10.90 6.21
C TYR A 144 -1.23 -11.22 5.10
N PHE A 145 -0.37 -10.27 4.74
CA PHE A 145 0.59 -10.44 3.65
C PHE A 145 2.02 -10.77 4.09
N LEU A 146 2.31 -10.85 5.39
CA LEU A 146 3.69 -10.99 5.89
C LEU A 146 4.42 -12.18 5.26
N ASP A 147 3.85 -13.37 5.38
CA ASP A 147 4.45 -14.61 4.85
C ASP A 147 4.52 -14.57 3.31
N LEU A 148 3.50 -13.99 2.66
CA LEU A 148 3.48 -13.85 1.21
C LEU A 148 4.64 -12.98 0.73
N TRP A 149 4.86 -11.83 1.36
CA TRP A 149 5.95 -10.95 0.98
C TRP A 149 7.30 -11.57 1.30
N GLN A 150 7.46 -12.16 2.49
CA GLN A 150 8.70 -12.86 2.83
C GLN A 150 9.10 -13.90 1.78
N ALA A 151 8.13 -14.66 1.24
CA ALA A 151 8.37 -15.63 0.18
C ALA A 151 8.75 -15.03 -1.20
N HIS A 152 8.44 -13.76 -1.45
CA HIS A 152 8.72 -13.07 -2.72
C HIS A 152 9.90 -12.10 -2.63
N LEU A 153 10.35 -11.77 -1.42
CA LEU A 153 11.50 -10.92 -1.18
C LEU A 153 12.81 -11.66 -1.52
N PRO A 154 13.92 -10.92 -1.76
CA PRO A 154 15.20 -11.53 -2.07
C PRO A 154 15.67 -12.50 -0.99
N ALA A 155 16.25 -13.63 -1.41
CA ALA A 155 16.79 -14.62 -0.48
C ALA A 155 17.85 -13.98 0.45
N GLY A 156 17.75 -14.27 1.75
CA GLY A 156 18.66 -13.71 2.76
C GLY A 156 18.36 -12.27 3.19
N SER A 157 17.27 -11.67 2.68
CA SER A 157 16.80 -10.38 3.18
C SER A 157 16.36 -10.44 4.64
N LYS A 158 16.50 -9.31 5.34
CA LYS A 158 16.00 -9.13 6.70
C LYS A 158 14.63 -8.47 6.64
N VAL A 159 13.66 -9.04 7.38
CA VAL A 159 12.29 -8.53 7.50
C VAL A 159 11.95 -8.40 8.97
#